data_AF-D6X980-F1
#
_entry.id   AF-D6X980-F1
#
_cell.length_a   1.000
_cell.length_b   1.000
_cell.length_c   1.000
_cell.angle_alpha   90.00
_cell.angle_beta   90.00
_cell.angle_gamma   90.00
#
_symmetry.space_group_name_H-M   'P 1'
#
loop_
_entity.id
_entity.type
_entity.pdbx_description
1 polymer ?
#
loop_
_entity_poly.entity_id
_entity_poly.type
_entity_poly.pdbx_seq_one_letter_code
_entity_poly.pdbx_strand_id
1 'polypeptide(L)'
;MAPNQVEVQQRYSQVAVDVTTRPHSLVVSEFMRPLETSSRAVRWNLDPGTGALVPVRPGGLVRSVARDRIRHGGQVQGAVSVLGTYYLSASAGPDRYGTVRTWRKQAVGDPPAAFAWHQAEGPEDLSHDARAGVLWSVNEYEGNRYVYSMTL
;
A
#
# COMPACT_ATOMS: atom_id res chain seq x y z
N MET A 1 26.22 -18.22 11.57
CA MET A 1 25.26 -17.71 10.56
C MET A 1 25.57 -18.37 9.24
N ALA A 2 24.57 -18.92 8.54
CA ALA A 2 24.79 -19.58 7.26
C ALA A 2 25.10 -18.54 6.15
N PRO A 3 26.02 -18.81 5.20
CA PRO A 3 26.63 -17.74 4.38
C PRO A 3 25.77 -17.16 3.24
N ASN A 4 24.52 -17.61 3.03
CA ASN A 4 23.78 -17.31 1.79
C ASN A 4 22.37 -16.71 1.99
N GLN A 5 22.09 -16.05 3.11
CA GLN A 5 20.87 -15.23 3.23
C GLN A 5 21.21 -13.79 2.86
N VAL A 6 20.99 -13.42 1.59
CA VAL A 6 20.95 -11.99 1.23
C VAL A 6 19.80 -11.36 2.00
N GLU A 7 20.11 -10.50 2.96
CA GLU A 7 19.09 -9.76 3.69
C GLU A 7 18.44 -8.76 2.73
N VAL A 8 17.26 -9.12 2.21
CA VAL A 8 16.50 -8.22 1.33
C VAL A 8 15.84 -7.15 2.21
N GLN A 9 16.49 -5.99 2.32
CA GLN A 9 15.96 -4.84 3.06
C GLN A 9 14.60 -4.40 2.50
N GLN A 10 13.71 -3.97 3.39
CA GLN A 10 12.42 -3.38 3.02
C GLN A 10 12.66 -2.07 2.27
N ARG A 11 12.00 -1.89 1.11
CA ARG A 11 11.96 -0.61 0.41
C ARG A 11 10.77 0.21 0.95
N TYR A 12 11.00 1.48 1.19
CA TYR A 12 9.95 2.41 1.66
C TYR A 12 9.63 3.31 0.49
N SER A 13 8.42 3.20 -0.07
CA SER A 13 8.01 4.01 -1.21
C SER A 13 6.74 4.79 -0.93
N GLN A 14 5.79 4.16 -0.25
CA GLN A 14 4.49 4.76 0.03
C GLN A 14 4.09 4.49 1.48
N VAL A 15 3.27 5.38 2.02
CA VAL A 15 2.67 5.28 3.35
C VAL A 15 1.19 5.65 3.34
N ALA A 16 0.38 4.89 4.06
CA ALA A 16 -1.02 5.18 4.31
C ALA A 16 -1.41 4.78 5.73
N VAL A 17 -2.55 5.30 6.21
CA VAL A 17 -3.16 4.89 7.47
C VAL A 17 -4.38 4.04 7.17
N ASP A 18 -4.41 2.82 7.70
CA ASP A 18 -5.60 1.98 7.73
C ASP A 18 -6.39 2.31 8.99
N VAL A 19 -7.40 3.17 8.82
CA VAL A 19 -8.33 3.59 9.88
C VAL A 19 -9.40 2.52 10.20
N THR A 20 -9.37 1.38 9.52
CA THR A 20 -10.33 0.29 9.73
C THR A 20 -9.81 -0.77 10.71
N THR A 21 -8.51 -0.76 11.03
CA THR A 21 -7.96 -1.60 12.10
C THR A 21 -8.17 -0.99 13.48
N ARG A 22 -8.05 -1.80 14.54
CA ARG A 22 -8.06 -1.34 15.94
C ARG A 22 -6.87 -1.95 16.69
N PRO A 23 -5.86 -1.14 17.10
CA PRO A 23 -5.69 0.28 16.80
C PRO A 23 -5.54 0.55 15.29
N HIS A 24 -5.65 1.81 14.85
CA HIS A 24 -5.29 2.19 13.48
C HIS A 24 -3.85 1.76 13.19
N SER A 25 -3.55 1.42 11.94
CA SER A 25 -2.22 0.97 11.56
C SER A 25 -1.63 1.82 10.46
N LEU A 26 -0.34 2.10 10.57
CA LEU A 26 0.48 2.61 9.47
C LEU A 26 0.75 1.44 8.53
N VAL A 27 0.49 1.63 7.24
CA VAL A 27 0.82 0.69 6.17
C VAL A 27 1.90 1.34 5.32
N VAL A 28 2.99 0.60 5.09
CA VAL A 28 4.06 1.02 4.17
C VAL A 28 4.22 -0.06 3.12
N SER A 29 4.24 0.32 1.84
CA SER A 29 4.53 -0.60 0.74
C SER A 29 5.76 -0.21 -0.07
N GLU A 30 6.23 -1.17 -0.85
CA GLU A 30 7.31 -0.98 -1.82
C GLU A 30 6.76 -0.51 -3.16
N PHE A 31 7.53 0.35 -3.84
CA PHE A 31 7.41 0.51 -5.28
C PHE A 31 7.68 -0.82 -5.95
N MET A 32 6.83 -1.20 -6.90
CA MET A 32 7.02 -2.42 -7.65
C MET A 32 7.40 -2.14 -9.10
N ARG A 33 8.59 -2.59 -9.50
CA ARG A 33 9.08 -2.42 -10.88
C ARG A 33 8.27 -3.28 -11.86
N PRO A 34 8.23 -2.95 -13.16
CA PRO A 34 7.42 -3.67 -14.16
C PRO A 34 7.59 -5.19 -14.18
N LEU A 35 8.81 -5.70 -13.93
CA LEU A 35 9.12 -7.14 -13.97
C LEU A 35 9.03 -7.84 -12.61
N GLU A 36 8.73 -7.11 -11.54
CA GLU A 36 8.56 -7.70 -10.22
C GLU A 36 7.18 -8.36 -10.10
N THR A 37 7.13 -9.54 -9.48
CA THR A 37 5.90 -10.36 -9.37
C THR A 37 5.24 -10.27 -8.00
N SER A 38 5.89 -9.60 -7.05
CA SER A 38 5.33 -9.34 -5.73
C SER A 38 6.05 -8.18 -5.03
N SER A 39 5.31 -7.44 -4.21
CA SER A 39 5.85 -6.44 -3.29
C SER A 39 5.52 -6.80 -1.84
N ARG A 40 6.07 -6.03 -0.91
CA ARG A 40 5.79 -6.15 0.53
C ARG A 40 4.98 -4.98 1.01
N ALA A 41 3.98 -5.26 1.85
CA ALA A 41 3.37 -4.27 2.72
C ALA A 41 3.69 -4.61 4.17
N VAL A 42 4.12 -3.63 4.94
CA VAL A 42 4.51 -3.77 6.35
C VAL A 42 3.64 -2.86 7.19
N ARG A 43 3.25 -3.33 8.38
CA ARG A 43 2.35 -2.60 9.27
C ARG A 43 2.94 -2.31 10.63
N TRP A 44 2.56 -1.17 11.18
CA TRP A 44 2.80 -0.80 12.58
C TRP A 44 1.52 -0.29 13.21
N ASN A 45 1.32 -0.58 14.50
CA ASN A 45 0.21 0.00 15.25
C ASN A 45 0.50 1.47 15.58
N LEU A 46 -0.54 2.28 15.52
CA LEU A 46 -0.52 3.68 15.95
C LEU A 46 -1.21 3.80 17.31
N ASP A 47 -0.68 4.68 18.15
CA ASP A 47 -1.31 5.06 19.41
C ASP A 47 -2.65 5.77 19.12
N PRO A 48 -3.77 5.37 19.75
CA PRO A 48 -5.07 5.96 19.48
C PRO A 48 -5.23 7.41 19.95
N GLY A 49 -4.41 7.88 20.91
CA GLY A 49 -4.49 9.26 21.42
C GLY A 49 -3.60 10.24 20.67
N THR A 50 -2.43 9.78 20.21
CA THR A 50 -1.38 10.64 19.65
C THR A 50 -1.09 10.36 18.17
N GLY A 51 -1.48 9.20 17.64
CA GLY A 51 -1.10 8.75 16.30
C GLY A 51 0.38 8.36 16.19
N ALA A 52 1.13 8.30 17.29
CA ALA A 52 2.54 7.92 17.29
C ALA A 52 2.71 6.41 17.07
N LEU A 53 3.86 6.01 16.53
CA LEU A 53 4.25 4.61 16.48
C LEU A 53 4.50 4.09 17.91
N VAL A 54 3.85 2.98 18.28
CA VAL A 54 4.00 2.40 19.61
C VAL A 54 4.97 1.22 19.62
N PRO A 55 5.86 1.11 20.63
CA PRO A 55 6.63 -0.10 20.85
C PRO A 55 5.71 -1.29 21.11
N VAL A 56 5.94 -2.38 20.40
CA VAL A 56 5.19 -3.64 20.60
C VAL A 56 5.85 -4.56 21.62
N ARG A 57 7.01 -4.17 22.16
CA ARG A 57 7.79 -4.89 23.19
C ARG A 57 8.45 -3.88 24.14
N PRO A 58 8.76 -4.29 25.39
CA PRO A 58 9.57 -3.49 26.31
C PRO A 58 10.92 -3.10 25.68
N GLY A 59 11.44 -1.91 26.02
CA GLY A 59 12.71 -1.40 25.51
C GLY A 59 12.60 -0.30 24.44
N GLY A 60 11.38 0.20 24.17
CA GLY A 60 11.17 1.41 23.35
C GLY A 60 11.31 1.22 21.83
N LEU A 61 11.67 0.03 21.36
CA LEU A 61 11.81 -0.23 19.93
C LEU A 61 10.46 -0.53 19.27
N VAL A 62 10.12 0.26 18.26
CA VAL A 62 8.98 0.03 17.37
C VAL A 62 9.31 -1.12 16.41
N ARG A 63 8.45 -2.14 16.34
CA ARG A 63 8.57 -3.25 15.38
C ARG A 63 7.27 -3.41 14.61
N SER A 64 7.38 -3.89 13.37
CA SER A 64 6.21 -4.18 12.56
C SER A 64 5.35 -5.27 13.20
N VAL A 65 4.03 -5.13 13.13
CA VAL A 65 3.06 -6.11 13.61
C VAL A 65 2.64 -7.12 12.54
N ALA A 66 2.80 -6.75 11.27
CA ALA A 66 2.50 -7.62 10.15
C ALA A 66 3.38 -7.30 8.94
N ARG A 67 3.58 -8.31 8.10
CA ARG A 67 4.19 -8.21 6.78
C ARG A 67 3.41 -9.11 5.83
N ASP A 68 2.90 -8.52 4.76
CA ASP A 68 2.19 -9.22 3.70
C ASP A 68 3.00 -9.18 2.40
N ARG A 69 2.94 -10.28 1.64
CA ARG A 69 3.53 -10.38 0.31
C ARG A 69 2.41 -10.28 -0.71
N ILE A 70 2.30 -9.12 -1.34
CA ILE A 70 1.25 -8.80 -2.30
C ILE A 70 1.68 -9.29 -3.68
N ARG A 71 0.98 -10.29 -4.24
CA ARG A 71 1.28 -10.80 -5.59
C ARG A 71 0.59 -9.95 -6.65
N HIS A 72 1.31 -9.50 -7.69
CA HIS A 72 0.77 -8.71 -8.81
C HIS A 72 1.81 -8.50 -9.92
N GLY A 73 1.39 -7.97 -11.08
CA GLY A 73 2.22 -7.82 -12.29
C GLY A 73 2.69 -6.39 -12.58
N GLY A 74 3.68 -5.91 -11.84
CA GLY A 74 4.38 -4.63 -12.05
C GLY A 74 3.64 -3.33 -11.69
N GLN A 75 4.44 -2.26 -11.53
CA GLN A 75 4.10 -0.83 -11.63
C GLN A 75 3.25 -0.21 -10.53
N VAL A 76 3.23 -0.79 -9.33
CA VAL A 76 2.51 -0.19 -8.20
C VAL A 76 3.32 0.93 -7.57
N GLN A 77 2.69 2.11 -7.50
CA GLN A 77 3.23 3.35 -6.91
C GLN A 77 2.79 3.51 -5.46
N GLY A 78 1.52 3.18 -5.16
CA GLY A 78 0.99 3.32 -3.81
C GLY A 78 -0.01 2.25 -3.40
N ALA A 79 -0.18 2.06 -2.09
CA ALA A 79 -1.11 1.10 -1.52
C ALA A 79 -1.84 1.61 -0.27
N VAL A 80 -3.14 1.41 -0.19
CA VAL A 80 -3.92 1.62 1.04
C VAL A 80 -4.63 0.33 1.41
N SER A 81 -4.86 0.11 2.71
CA SER A 81 -5.68 -1.02 3.16
C SER A 81 -6.97 -0.53 3.81
N VAL A 82 -8.06 -1.22 3.47
CA VAL A 82 -9.40 -0.99 4.00
C VAL A 82 -10.03 -2.36 4.26
N LEU A 83 -10.41 -2.63 5.50
CA LEU A 83 -11.05 -3.87 5.95
C LEU A 83 -10.29 -5.15 5.51
N GLY A 84 -8.95 -5.08 5.52
CA GLY A 84 -8.05 -6.17 5.14
C GLY A 84 -7.85 -6.36 3.63
N THR A 85 -8.52 -5.56 2.79
CA THR A 85 -8.25 -5.49 1.35
C THR A 85 -7.20 -4.41 1.11
N TYR A 86 -6.17 -4.72 0.34
CA TYR A 86 -5.21 -3.74 -0.19
C TYR A 86 -5.71 -3.24 -1.55
N TYR A 87 -5.77 -1.92 -1.71
CA TYR A 87 -5.98 -1.23 -2.97
C TYR A 87 -4.64 -0.68 -3.41
N LEU A 88 -4.26 -0.98 -4.65
CA LEU A 88 -2.95 -0.72 -5.22
C LEU A 88 -3.11 0.22 -6.40
N SER A 89 -2.48 1.39 -6.34
CA SER A 89 -2.38 2.29 -7.47
C SER A 89 -1.24 1.85 -8.38
N ALA A 90 -1.57 1.53 -9.62
CA ALA A 90 -0.60 1.11 -10.63
C ALA A 90 -0.57 2.08 -11.80
N SER A 91 0.62 2.64 -12.08
CA SER A 91 0.85 3.58 -13.18
C SER A 91 1.09 2.85 -14.50
N ALA A 92 0.62 3.44 -15.60
CA ALA A 92 0.88 2.99 -16.96
C ALA A 92 1.77 3.98 -17.76
N GLY A 93 2.36 4.96 -17.05
CA GLY A 93 3.12 6.08 -17.62
C GLY A 93 2.28 7.34 -17.84
N PRO A 94 2.83 8.35 -18.55
CA PRO A 94 2.18 9.65 -18.77
C PRO A 94 1.03 9.65 -19.78
N ASP A 95 1.01 8.68 -20.69
CA ASP A 95 0.11 8.71 -21.84
C ASP A 95 -1.02 7.67 -21.75
N ARG A 96 -1.14 6.95 -20.63
CA ARG A 96 -2.13 5.89 -20.47
C ARG A 96 -2.72 5.89 -19.07
N TYR A 97 -4.02 5.65 -19.01
CA TYR A 97 -4.75 5.43 -17.76
C TYR A 97 -4.08 4.33 -16.93
N GLY A 98 -3.82 4.65 -15.66
CA GLY A 98 -3.42 3.65 -14.69
C GLY A 98 -4.58 2.76 -14.26
N THR A 99 -4.35 1.95 -13.22
CA THR A 99 -5.39 1.08 -12.66
C THR A 99 -5.34 1.09 -11.14
N VAL A 100 -6.49 0.90 -10.50
CA VAL A 100 -6.55 0.34 -9.15
C VAL A 100 -6.66 -1.17 -9.27
N ARG A 101 -5.85 -1.87 -8.48
CA ARG A 101 -5.93 -3.32 -8.31
C ARG A 101 -6.19 -3.65 -6.84
N THR A 102 -6.95 -4.69 -6.57
CA THR A 102 -7.26 -5.15 -5.21
C THR A 102 -6.57 -6.46 -4.91
N TRP A 103 -6.02 -6.58 -3.69
CA TRP A 103 -5.45 -7.82 -3.19
C TRP A 103 -5.87 -8.05 -1.75
N ARG A 104 -6.21 -9.30 -1.41
CA ARG A 104 -6.53 -9.69 -0.04
C ARG A 104 -5.83 -11.00 0.27
N LYS A 105 -5.13 -11.03 1.40
CA LYS A 105 -4.50 -12.25 1.92
C LYS A 105 -5.54 -13.35 2.09
N GLN A 106 -5.22 -14.55 1.64
CA GLN A 106 -6.08 -15.72 1.81
C GLN A 106 -5.43 -16.71 2.77
N ALA A 107 -6.24 -17.57 3.40
CA ALA A 107 -5.73 -18.60 4.29
C ALA A 107 -4.87 -19.64 3.55
N VAL A 108 -5.22 -19.93 2.28
CA VAL A 108 -4.50 -20.86 1.42
C VAL A 108 -4.36 -20.23 0.04
N GLY A 109 -3.12 -20.14 -0.46
CA GLY A 109 -2.81 -19.65 -1.80
C GLY A 109 -3.19 -18.18 -1.99
N ASP A 110 -2.25 -17.26 -1.74
CA ASP A 110 -2.47 -15.86 -2.04
C ASP A 110 -2.69 -15.65 -3.55
N PRO A 111 -3.84 -15.11 -3.99
CA PRO A 111 -4.10 -14.84 -5.39
C PRO A 111 -3.25 -13.66 -5.88
N PRO A 112 -3.06 -13.48 -7.20
CA PRO A 112 -2.60 -12.20 -7.74
C PRO A 112 -3.64 -11.10 -7.47
N ALA A 113 -3.20 -9.85 -7.41
CA ALA A 113 -4.10 -8.71 -7.32
C ALA A 113 -5.00 -8.66 -8.57
N ALA A 114 -6.29 -8.44 -8.33
CA ALA A 114 -7.30 -8.35 -9.37
C ALA A 114 -7.48 -6.89 -9.81
N PHE A 115 -7.80 -6.66 -11.08
CA PHE A 115 -8.24 -5.35 -11.54
C PHE A 115 -9.53 -4.92 -10.82
N ALA A 116 -9.62 -3.65 -10.45
CA ALA A 116 -10.82 -3.08 -9.84
C ALA A 116 -11.42 -2.00 -10.74
N TRP A 117 -10.63 -0.96 -11.08
CA TRP A 117 -11.07 0.11 -12.00
C TRP A 117 -9.87 0.86 -12.59
N HIS A 118 -10.15 1.72 -13.58
CA HIS A 118 -9.17 2.62 -14.18
C HIS A 118 -8.88 3.84 -13.31
N GLN A 119 -7.65 4.34 -13.40
CA GLN A 119 -7.23 5.62 -12.85
C GLN A 119 -6.77 6.54 -13.97
N ALA A 120 -6.65 7.82 -13.65
CA ALA A 120 -6.00 8.79 -14.51
C ALA A 120 -4.54 8.41 -14.85
N GLU A 121 -3.93 9.13 -15.79
CA GLU A 121 -2.55 8.96 -16.22
C GLU A 121 -1.55 9.38 -15.12
N GLY A 122 -0.50 8.58 -14.92
CA GLY A 122 0.48 8.82 -13.84
C GLY A 122 -0.08 8.86 -12.41
N PRO A 123 -0.93 7.91 -11.99
CA PRO A 123 -1.45 7.89 -10.63
C PRO A 123 -0.36 7.43 -9.67
N GLU A 124 -0.26 8.10 -8.52
CA GLU A 124 0.77 7.82 -7.52
C GLU A 124 0.16 7.16 -6.27
N ASP A 125 -0.09 7.95 -5.23
CA ASP A 125 -0.47 7.47 -3.91
C ASP A 125 -1.99 7.32 -3.73
N LEU A 126 -2.38 6.48 -2.75
CA LEU A 126 -3.76 6.34 -2.31
C LEU A 126 -3.91 6.69 -0.83
N SER A 127 -5.04 7.31 -0.49
CA SER A 127 -5.47 7.52 0.90
C SER A 127 -6.95 7.20 1.05
N HIS A 128 -7.35 6.59 2.16
CA HIS A 128 -8.74 6.22 2.42
C HIS A 128 -9.41 7.24 3.33
N ASP A 129 -10.52 7.81 2.87
CA ASP A 129 -11.45 8.59 3.69
C ASP A 129 -12.65 7.72 4.07
N ALA A 130 -12.61 7.18 5.29
CA ALA A 130 -13.66 6.32 5.82
C ALA A 130 -14.99 7.04 6.07
N ARG A 131 -15.00 8.37 6.18
CA ARG A 131 -16.24 9.13 6.40
C ARG A 131 -17.00 9.33 5.09
N ALA A 132 -16.27 9.57 4.01
CA ALA A 132 -16.83 9.74 2.68
C ALA A 132 -16.98 8.41 1.92
N GLY A 133 -16.30 7.35 2.35
CA GLY A 133 -16.32 6.06 1.65
C GLY A 133 -15.58 6.12 0.31
N VAL A 134 -14.45 6.83 0.27
CA VAL A 134 -13.68 7.04 -0.96
C VAL A 134 -12.20 6.78 -0.77
N LEU A 135 -11.52 6.46 -1.87
CA LEU A 135 -10.08 6.56 -2.02
C LEU A 135 -9.71 7.85 -2.72
N TRP A 136 -8.89 8.67 -2.09
CA TRP A 136 -8.21 9.80 -2.70
C TRP A 136 -6.96 9.33 -3.44
N SER A 137 -6.69 9.97 -4.58
CA SER A 137 -5.48 9.76 -5.39
C SER A 137 -5.00 11.07 -6.00
N VAL A 138 -3.79 11.04 -6.56
CA VAL A 138 -3.10 12.18 -7.19
C VAL A 138 -2.25 11.71 -8.37
N ASN A 139 -2.00 12.62 -9.31
CA ASN A 139 -1.17 12.39 -10.50
C ASN A 139 0.20 13.08 -10.40
N GLU A 140 1.26 12.48 -10.96
CA GLU A 140 2.65 13.02 -10.86
C GLU A 140 3.04 14.04 -11.94
N TYR A 141 2.49 13.92 -13.16
CA TYR A 141 3.03 14.63 -14.31
C TYR A 141 2.70 16.13 -14.31
N GLU A 142 3.70 16.95 -14.66
CA GLU A 142 3.54 18.39 -14.79
C GLU A 142 2.43 18.74 -15.80
N GLY A 143 1.60 19.73 -15.48
CA GLY A 143 0.44 20.10 -16.29
C GLY A 143 -0.76 19.14 -16.16
N ASN A 144 -0.59 17.97 -15.53
CA ASN A 144 -1.64 16.97 -15.31
C ASN A 144 -1.81 16.60 -13.83
N ARG A 145 -1.48 17.51 -12.89
CA ARG A 145 -1.60 17.27 -11.45
C ARG A 145 -2.96 17.68 -10.93
N TYR A 146 -3.74 16.71 -10.48
CA TYR A 146 -4.98 16.95 -9.76
C TYR A 146 -5.19 15.90 -8.68
N VAL A 147 -6.04 16.24 -7.71
CA VAL A 147 -6.50 15.32 -6.67
C VAL A 147 -7.91 14.88 -7.04
N TYR A 148 -8.17 13.58 -6.96
CA TYR A 148 -9.46 13.01 -7.30
C TYR A 148 -9.81 11.87 -6.34
N SER A 149 -11.10 11.53 -6.28
CA SER A 149 -11.61 10.45 -5.44
C SER A 149 -12.28 9.37 -6.27
N MET A 150 -12.19 8.12 -5.79
CA MET A 150 -12.89 6.96 -6.32
C MET A 150 -13.73 6.36 -5.19
N THR A 151 -15.02 6.09 -5.45
CA THR A 151 -15.92 5.50 -4.44
C THR A 151 -15.53 4.06 -4.16
N LEU A 152 -15.59 3.68 -2.87
CA LEU A 152 -15.38 2.31 -2.39
C LEU A 152 -16.69 1.51 -2.27
#